data_AF-A0A3A9K3B4-F1
#
_entry.id   AF-A0A3A9K3B4-F1
#
_cell.length_a   1.000
_cell.length_b   1.000
_cell.length_c   1.000
_cell.angle_alpha   90.00
_cell.angle_beta   90.00
_cell.angle_gamma   90.00
#
_symmetry.space_group_name_H-M   'P 1'
#
loop_
_entity.id
_entity.type
_entity.pdbx_description
1 polymer ?
#
loop_
_entity_poly.entity_id
_entity_poly.type
_entity_poly.pdbx_seq_one_letter_code
_entity_poly.pdbx_strand_id
1 'polypeptide(L)'
;MVKIDRNDDTPLLVTRTGKRYSSKYMSNYVKRIIANSGCDWLKFKEGNVSPHWMRHLYAEYSQIQGASTRDIMKAVGHKQQATTEIYLEDRSKKKQEAALKWDDDYFE
;
A
#
# COMPACT_ATOMS: atom_id res chain seq x y z
N MET A 1 -7.29 33.01 -2.60
CA MET A 1 -8.01 31.76 -2.96
C MET A 1 -7.41 31.27 -4.27
N VAL A 2 -6.76 30.09 -4.27
CA VAL A 2 -6.13 29.54 -5.48
C VAL A 2 -7.23 29.04 -6.41
N LYS A 3 -7.30 29.55 -7.65
CA LYS A 3 -8.20 29.02 -8.67
C LYS A 3 -7.62 27.70 -9.18
N ILE A 4 -8.34 26.60 -8.95
CA ILE A 4 -8.00 25.28 -9.51
C ILE A 4 -8.66 25.20 -10.88
N ASP A 5 -7.85 25.22 -11.94
CA ASP A 5 -8.31 24.93 -13.30
C ASP A 5 -8.32 23.41 -13.51
N ARG A 6 -9.47 22.88 -13.95
CA ARG A 6 -9.64 21.44 -14.21
C ARG A 6 -8.89 20.97 -15.46
N ASN A 7 -8.52 21.89 -16.33
CA ASN A 7 -7.79 21.61 -17.57
C ASN A 7 -6.29 21.87 -17.44
N ASP A 8 -5.82 22.25 -16.24
CA ASP A 8 -4.39 22.42 -15.98
C ASP A 8 -3.72 21.05 -15.83
N ASP A 9 -3.11 20.59 -16.92
CA ASP A 9 -2.31 19.37 -16.96
C ASP A 9 -0.86 19.58 -16.49
N THR A 10 -0.55 20.74 -15.93
CA THR A 10 0.78 21.01 -15.38
C THR A 10 1.05 20.04 -14.22
N PRO A 11 2.18 19.31 -14.25
CA PRO A 11 2.51 18.37 -13.19
C PRO A 11 2.71 19.10 -11.86
N LEU A 12 2.00 18.67 -10.82
CA LEU A 12 2.16 19.18 -9.45
C LEU A 12 3.59 19.03 -8.92
N LEU A 13 4.26 17.93 -9.29
CA LEU A 13 5.65 17.64 -8.92
C LEU A 13 6.52 17.63 -10.17
N VAL A 14 7.51 18.52 -10.19
CA VAL A 14 8.44 18.69 -11.31
C VAL A 14 9.88 18.39 -10.90
N THR A 15 10.66 17.95 -11.89
CA THR A 15 12.13 17.94 -11.79
C THR A 15 12.66 19.37 -11.70
N ARG A 16 13.95 19.51 -11.40
CA ARG A 16 14.68 20.79 -11.48
C ARG A 16 14.52 21.50 -12.83
N THR A 17 14.23 20.76 -13.92
CA THR A 17 14.05 21.30 -15.27
C THR A 17 12.59 21.57 -15.63
N GLY A 18 11.67 21.51 -14.66
CA GLY A 18 10.23 21.77 -14.87
C GLY A 18 9.47 20.62 -15.55
N LYS A 19 10.09 19.45 -15.73
CA LYS A 19 9.45 18.31 -16.39
C LYS A 19 8.77 17.39 -15.36
N ARG A 20 7.73 16.68 -15.79
CA ARG A 20 7.10 15.62 -14.96
C ARG A 20 8.09 14.51 -14.61
N TYR A 21 8.01 13.99 -13.40
CA TYR A 21 8.73 12.77 -13.05
C TYR A 21 8.18 11.55 -13.81
N SER A 22 9.07 10.64 -14.21
CA SER A 22 8.65 9.33 -14.70
C SER A 22 8.23 8.44 -13.52
N SER A 23 7.25 7.56 -13.76
CA SER A 23 6.79 6.59 -12.75
C SER A 23 7.94 5.71 -12.24
N LYS A 24 8.82 5.27 -13.15
CA LYS A 24 10.03 4.49 -12.83
C LYS A 24 10.98 5.25 -11.91
N TYR A 25 11.26 6.52 -12.23
CA TYR A 25 12.12 7.35 -11.40
C TYR A 25 11.54 7.51 -9.99
N MET A 26 10.26 7.88 -9.89
CA MET A 26 9.61 8.08 -8.59
C MET A 26 9.59 6.79 -7.76
N SER A 27 9.32 5.64 -8.39
CA SER A 27 9.36 4.35 -7.71
C SER A 27 10.73 4.01 -7.15
N ASN A 28 11.79 4.23 -7.93
CA ASN A 28 13.16 4.01 -7.47
C ASN A 28 13.59 5.03 -6.41
N TYR A 29 13.15 6.27 -6.53
CA TYR A 29 13.43 7.33 -5.56
C TYR A 29 12.84 7.01 -4.18
N VAL A 30 11.57 6.59 -4.13
CA VAL A 30 10.91 6.17 -2.88
C VAL A 30 11.60 4.95 -2.27
N LYS A 31 11.91 3.92 -3.08
CA LYS A 31 12.65 2.74 -2.59
C LYS A 31 13.97 3.12 -1.93
N ARG A 32 14.71 4.06 -2.53
CA ARG A 32 15.98 4.56 -1.98
C ARG A 32 15.79 5.31 -0.67
N ILE A 33 14.76 6.16 -0.55
CA ILE A 33 14.44 6.84 0.71
C ILE A 33 14.17 5.82 1.81
N ILE A 34 13.35 4.80 1.52
CA ILE A 34 12.99 3.78 2.52
C ILE A 34 14.22 2.97 2.92
N ALA A 35 15.03 2.52 1.98
CA ALA A 35 16.28 1.81 2.27
C ALA A 35 17.23 2.62 3.16
N ASN A 36 17.24 3.94 3.00
CA ASN A 36 18.08 4.86 3.77
C ASN A 36 17.41 5.42 5.03
N SER A 37 16.21 4.94 5.38
CA SER A 37 15.44 5.49 6.52
C SER A 37 15.99 5.10 7.89
N GLY A 38 16.95 4.17 7.96
CA GLY A 38 17.49 3.66 9.22
C GLY A 38 16.56 2.71 9.98
N CYS A 39 15.43 2.31 9.37
CA CYS A 39 14.53 1.32 9.96
C CYS A 39 15.18 -0.06 10.07
N ASP A 40 15.48 -0.51 11.29
CA ASP A 40 16.15 -1.79 11.53
C ASP A 40 15.40 -3.01 10.97
N TRP A 41 14.07 -2.98 10.99
CA TRP A 41 13.24 -4.07 10.47
C TRP A 41 13.45 -4.33 8.98
N LEU A 42 13.95 -3.34 8.21
CA LEU A 42 14.27 -3.53 6.79
C LEU A 42 15.40 -4.55 6.58
N LYS A 43 16.28 -4.75 7.56
CA LYS A 43 17.37 -5.75 7.50
C LYS A 43 16.84 -7.18 7.44
N PHE A 44 15.65 -7.42 7.99
CA PHE A 44 15.03 -8.73 8.07
C PHE A 44 13.95 -8.93 7.00
N LYS A 45 13.67 -7.91 6.19
CA LYS A 45 12.65 -7.98 5.15
C LYS A 45 13.24 -8.54 3.86
N GLU A 46 12.65 -9.62 3.36
CA GLU A 46 12.88 -10.05 1.98
C GLU A 46 12.27 -9.07 0.98
N GLY A 47 13.11 -8.63 0.03
CA GLY A 47 12.76 -7.71 -1.04
C GLY A 47 12.59 -6.24 -0.60
N ASN A 48 12.38 -5.37 -1.58
CA ASN A 48 12.27 -3.93 -1.34
C ASN A 48 10.85 -3.51 -0.93
N VAL A 49 10.76 -2.54 -0.03
CA VAL A 49 9.51 -1.79 0.20
C VAL A 49 9.32 -0.81 -0.96
N SER A 50 8.31 -1.06 -1.79
CA SER A 50 7.98 -0.24 -2.96
C SER A 50 6.74 0.62 -2.72
N PRO A 51 6.47 1.64 -3.56
CA PRO A 51 5.20 2.37 -3.49
C PRO A 51 3.95 1.48 -3.59
N HIS A 52 4.05 0.37 -4.33
CA HIS A 52 2.96 -0.60 -4.44
C HIS A 52 2.74 -1.35 -3.12
N TRP A 53 3.82 -1.70 -2.41
CA TRP A 53 3.74 -2.29 -1.07
C TRP A 53 3.06 -1.33 -0.09
N MET A 54 3.39 -0.04 -0.13
CA MET A 54 2.74 0.98 0.70
C MET A 54 1.24 1.12 0.39
N ARG A 55 0.84 0.99 -0.88
CA ARG A 55 -0.58 0.99 -1.26
C ARG A 55 -1.33 -0.20 -0.66
N HIS A 56 -0.70 -1.38 -0.61
CA HIS A 56 -1.28 -2.56 0.06
C HIS A 56 -1.41 -2.36 1.55
N LEU A 57 -0.35 -1.86 2.19
CA LEU A 57 -0.38 -1.52 3.61
C LEU A 57 -1.52 -0.53 3.91
N TYR A 58 -1.69 0.51 3.08
CA TYR A 58 -2.77 1.48 3.25
C TYR A 58 -4.16 0.82 3.17
N ALA A 59 -4.40 -0.02 2.17
CA ALA A 59 -5.67 -0.71 2.01
C ALA A 59 -5.95 -1.67 3.18
N GLU A 60 -4.95 -2.47 3.55
CA GLU A 60 -5.03 -3.41 4.65
C GLU A 60 -5.28 -2.71 5.99
N TYR A 61 -4.52 -1.66 6.28
CA TYR A 61 -4.66 -0.90 7.51
C TYR A 61 -6.01 -0.20 7.59
N SER A 62 -6.48 0.40 6.49
CA SER A 62 -7.81 1.00 6.42
C SER A 62 -8.91 0.00 6.74
N GLN A 63 -8.78 -1.25 6.27
CA GLN A 63 -9.72 -2.31 6.60
C GLN A 63 -9.67 -2.70 8.08
N ILE A 64 -8.48 -2.81 8.68
CA ILE A 64 -8.33 -3.06 10.12
C ILE A 64 -9.04 -1.97 10.94
N GLN A 65 -9.01 -0.73 10.47
CA GLN A 65 -9.71 0.41 11.09
C GLN A 65 -11.21 0.45 10.76
N GLY A 66 -11.76 -0.55 10.07
CA GLY A 66 -13.20 -0.68 9.79
C GLY A 66 -13.68 0.07 8.56
N ALA A 67 -12.80 0.58 7.69
CA ALA A 67 -13.21 1.19 6.43
C ALA A 67 -13.90 0.15 5.53
N SER A 68 -14.98 0.55 4.87
CA SER A 68 -15.69 -0.34 3.95
C SER A 68 -14.82 -0.64 2.72
N THR A 69 -14.98 -1.85 2.16
CA THR A 69 -14.29 -2.26 0.92
C THR A 69 -14.50 -1.24 -0.19
N ARG A 70 -15.71 -0.68 -0.29
CA ARG A 70 -16.08 0.33 -1.29
C ARG A 70 -15.28 1.63 -1.11
N ASP A 71 -15.07 2.08 0.13
CA ASP A 71 -14.32 3.31 0.40
C ASP A 71 -12.83 3.11 0.14
N ILE A 72 -12.29 1.94 0.50
CA ILE A 72 -10.91 1.56 0.20
C ILE A 72 -10.68 1.50 -1.31
N MET A 73 -11.58 0.86 -2.07
CA MET A 73 -11.51 0.77 -3.53
C MET A 73 -11.48 2.15 -4.20
N LYS A 74 -12.33 3.08 -3.75
CA LYS A 74 -12.34 4.47 -4.22
C LYS A 74 -11.02 5.17 -3.91
N ALA A 75 -10.48 4.97 -2.71
CA ALA A 75 -9.24 5.62 -2.28
C ALA A 75 -8.00 5.13 -3.05
N VAL A 76 -7.91 3.84 -3.37
CA VAL A 76 -6.79 3.29 -4.16
C VAL A 76 -6.93 3.46 -5.68
N GLY A 77 -8.14 3.80 -6.15
CA GLY A 77 -8.41 4.10 -7.56
C GLY A 77 -8.49 2.88 -8.48
N HIS A 78 -8.89 1.72 -7.96
CA HIS A 78 -9.04 0.50 -8.78
C HIS A 78 -10.31 0.58 -9.64
N LYS A 79 -10.18 0.46 -10.97
CA LYS A 79 -11.30 0.47 -11.95
C LYS A 79 -12.02 -0.88 -12.10
N GLN A 80 -11.48 -1.98 -11.57
CA GLN A 80 -12.08 -3.32 -11.66
C GLN A 80 -12.11 -3.98 -10.28
N GLN A 81 -13.25 -4.59 -9.95
CA GLN A 81 -13.58 -5.21 -8.66
C GLN A 81 -12.65 -6.38 -8.26
N ALA A 82 -11.96 -6.98 -9.23
CA ALA A 82 -11.16 -8.20 -9.05
C ALA A 82 -9.89 -8.06 -8.19
N THR A 83 -9.40 -6.85 -7.91
CA THR A 83 -8.11 -6.70 -7.18
C THR A 83 -8.30 -6.62 -5.66
N THR A 84 -9.47 -6.25 -5.16
CA THR A 84 -9.68 -6.09 -3.71
C THR A 84 -10.18 -7.38 -3.05
N GLU A 85 -10.97 -8.20 -3.74
CA GLU A 85 -11.43 -9.51 -3.25
C GLU A 85 -10.27 -10.50 -3.01
N ILE A 86 -9.23 -10.49 -3.87
CA ILE A 86 -8.02 -11.32 -3.70
C ILE A 86 -7.25 -10.96 -2.41
N TYR A 87 -7.15 -9.67 -2.05
CA TYR A 87 -6.51 -9.27 -0.77
C TYR A 87 -7.31 -9.74 0.45
N LEU A 88 -8.64 -9.81 0.32
CA LEU A 88 -9.53 -10.21 1.39
C LEU A 88 -9.47 -11.72 1.65
N GLU A 89 -9.43 -12.53 0.59
CA GLU A 89 -9.38 -14.00 0.70
C GLU A 89 -8.09 -14.51 1.34
N ASP A 90 -6.92 -13.96 0.97
CA ASP A 90 -5.62 -14.44 1.49
C ASP A 90 -5.52 -14.27 3.02
N ARG A 91 -6.08 -13.18 3.56
CA ARG A 91 -6.01 -12.88 4.99
C ARG A 91 -7.13 -13.52 5.81
N SER A 92 -8.32 -13.70 5.23
CA SER A 92 -9.37 -14.53 5.86
C SER A 92 -8.88 -15.96 6.06
N LYS A 93 -8.17 -16.51 5.07
CA LYS A 93 -7.56 -17.85 5.18
C LYS A 93 -6.54 -17.92 6.31
N LYS A 94 -5.60 -16.96 6.40
CA LYS A 94 -4.60 -16.91 7.50
C LYS A 94 -5.21 -16.74 8.89
N LYS A 95 -6.27 -15.93 9.05
CA LYS A 95 -6.98 -15.80 10.34
C LYS A 95 -7.85 -17.02 10.70
N GLN A 96 -8.20 -17.86 9.72
CA GLN A 96 -9.01 -19.06 9.89
C GLN A 96 -8.19 -20.35 9.85
N GLU A 97 -6.85 -20.27 9.85
CA GLU A 97 -6.02 -21.47 9.94
C GLU A 97 -6.33 -22.20 11.26
N ALA A 98 -6.76 -23.46 11.13
CA ALA A 98 -7.18 -24.29 12.25
C ALA A 98 -6.07 -24.45 13.32
N ALA A 99 -4.81 -24.36 12.90
CA ALA A 99 -3.64 -24.40 13.78
C ALA A 99 -3.58 -23.23 14.79
N LEU A 100 -4.20 -22.08 14.49
CA LEU A 100 -4.29 -20.93 15.41
C LEU A 100 -5.49 -21.01 16.37
N LYS A 101 -6.29 -22.09 16.28
CA LYS A 101 -7.46 -22.35 17.15
C LYS A 101 -7.24 -23.54 18.08
N TRP A 102 -6.04 -24.12 18.08
CA TRP A 102 -5.71 -25.16 19.05
C TRP A 102 -5.54 -24.46 20.40
N ASP A 103 -6.26 -24.96 21.40
CA ASP A 103 -6.15 -24.47 22.76
C ASP A 103 -4.80 -24.93 23.31
N ASP A 104 -4.00 -24.00 23.85
CA ASP A 104 -2.70 -24.32 24.44
C ASP A 104 -2.86 -25.21 25.70
N ASP A 105 -4.07 -25.26 26.27
CA ASP A 105 -4.46 -26.07 27.43
C ASP A 105 -4.51 -27.61 27.17
N TYR A 106 -4.24 -28.08 25.95
CA TYR A 106 -4.24 -29.51 25.63
C TYR A 106 -2.90 -30.23 25.90
N PHE A 107 -1.85 -29.51 26.29
CA PHE A 107 -0.50 -30.06 26.51
C PHE A 107 0.02 -29.97 27.97
N GLU A 108 -0.84 -29.63 28.94
CA GLU A 108 -0.59 -29.83 30.38
C GLU A 108 -1.30 -31.08 30.92
#